data_AF-A0A2E8CP14-F1
#
_entry.id   AF-A0A2E8CP14-F1
#
_cell.length_a   1.000
_cell.length_b   1.000
_cell.length_c   1.000
_cell.angle_alpha   90.00
_cell.angle_beta   90.00
_cell.angle_gamma   90.00
#
_symmetry.space_group_name_H-M   'P 1'
#
loop_
_entity.id
_entity.type
_entity.pdbx_description
1 polymer ?
#
loop_
_entity_poly.entity_id
_entity_poly.type
_entity_poly.pdbx_seq_one_letter_code
_entity_poly.pdbx_strand_id
1 'polypeptide(L)'
;LLASEKASLGEQLVSVSGEKQQLSEDKAALAETSAEQQQQLLALARLREALATDLTRVQGALLALQAQQADLTTAYQTQAQEKGSLSQARDALALQVTSLEVTRGSLRTEISALREEMGGLLRVAVSTERALEESKLVGEDLSTRLAATALDYKLTKEELAYLRAEYAEEAAEFEKQRGLLVTAHKKELDILRERHSTLETQYNRLVRPARSTVGRHVVEVRFWKEGSARRYSLRQPGEAAARPVSELELHQQLGVLKAQYTDKLYTKTIPDDHSLTHGEAWSFTSHIHNRYDYYYQN
;
A
#
# COMPACT_ATOMS: atom_id res chain seq x y z
N LEU A 1 -12.06 177.78 105.47
CA LEU A 1 -13.03 176.99 104.66
C LEU A 1 -12.44 176.42 103.37
N LEU A 2 -11.47 177.07 102.71
CA LEU A 2 -10.83 176.55 101.48
C LEU A 2 -9.83 175.38 101.65
N ALA A 3 -9.49 174.99 102.90
CA ALA A 3 -8.53 173.92 103.17
C ALA A 3 -9.17 172.52 103.26
N SER A 4 -10.45 172.41 103.65
CA SER A 4 -11.13 171.12 103.81
C SER A 4 -11.64 170.53 102.49
N GLU A 5 -12.05 171.38 101.54
CA GLU A 5 -12.47 170.95 100.20
C GLU A 5 -11.30 170.42 99.36
N LYS A 6 -10.09 170.98 99.56
CA LYS A 6 -8.86 170.51 98.90
C LYS A 6 -8.37 169.16 99.42
N ALA A 7 -8.63 168.86 100.70
CA ALA A 7 -8.32 167.57 101.30
C ALA A 7 -9.28 166.46 100.84
N SER A 8 -10.60 166.75 100.80
CA SER A 8 -11.63 165.83 100.31
C SER A 8 -11.45 165.48 98.82
N LEU A 9 -11.11 166.47 97.99
CA LEU A 9 -10.79 166.21 96.59
C LEU A 9 -9.49 165.42 96.41
N GLY A 10 -8.49 165.62 97.28
CA GLY A 10 -7.26 164.83 97.28
C GLY A 10 -7.52 163.36 97.62
N GLU A 11 -8.41 163.09 98.58
CA GLU A 11 -8.77 161.74 99.02
C GLU A 11 -9.62 160.99 97.98
N GLN A 12 -10.56 161.68 97.33
CA GLN A 12 -11.29 161.14 96.17
C GLN A 12 -10.38 160.86 94.98
N LEU A 13 -9.36 161.69 94.75
CA LEU A 13 -8.41 161.49 93.64
C LEU A 13 -7.46 160.32 93.91
N VAL A 14 -7.09 160.07 95.17
CA VAL A 14 -6.33 158.88 95.60
C VAL A 14 -7.20 157.62 95.49
N SER A 15 -8.47 157.66 95.88
CA SER A 15 -9.41 156.54 95.74
C SER A 15 -9.66 156.19 94.26
N VAL A 16 -9.95 157.21 93.44
CA VAL A 16 -10.14 157.03 92.00
C VAL A 16 -8.84 156.60 91.31
N SER A 17 -7.67 157.04 91.80
CA SER A 17 -6.37 156.55 91.33
C SER A 17 -6.15 155.08 91.70
N GLY A 18 -6.52 154.68 92.91
CA GLY A 18 -6.42 153.30 93.39
C GLY A 18 -7.38 152.36 92.64
N GLU A 19 -8.64 152.76 92.46
CA GLU A 19 -9.63 152.03 91.67
C GLU A 19 -9.22 151.95 90.19
N LYS A 20 -8.66 153.02 89.62
CA LYS A 20 -8.12 153.00 88.26
C LYS A 20 -6.92 152.07 88.14
N GLN A 21 -6.10 151.97 89.18
CA GLN A 21 -4.96 151.05 89.21
C GLN A 21 -5.41 149.60 89.39
N GLN A 22 -6.38 149.34 90.29
CA GLN A 22 -7.02 148.03 90.46
C GLN A 22 -7.72 147.57 89.17
N LEU A 23 -8.50 148.45 88.52
CA LEU A 23 -9.13 148.18 87.23
C LEU A 23 -8.10 148.00 86.12
N SER A 24 -6.93 148.64 86.20
CA SER A 24 -5.82 148.43 85.27
C SER A 24 -5.17 147.05 85.47
N GLU A 25 -5.02 146.62 86.72
CA GLU A 25 -4.48 145.30 87.08
C GLU A 25 -5.47 144.18 86.73
N ASP A 26 -6.74 144.33 87.05
CA ASP A 26 -7.81 143.39 86.67
C ASP A 26 -7.97 143.31 85.16
N LYS A 27 -7.86 144.44 84.44
CA LYS A 27 -7.85 144.46 82.97
C LYS A 27 -6.61 143.77 82.40
N ALA A 28 -5.45 143.88 83.05
CA ALA A 28 -4.24 143.18 82.64
C ALA A 28 -4.36 141.67 82.87
N ALA A 29 -4.87 141.23 84.03
CA ALA A 29 -5.13 139.83 84.34
C ALA A 29 -6.21 139.20 83.44
N LEU A 30 -7.27 139.96 83.12
CA LEU A 30 -8.29 139.57 82.13
C LEU A 30 -7.71 139.49 80.72
N ALA A 31 -6.79 140.39 80.35
CA ALA A 31 -6.11 140.33 79.06
C ALA A 31 -5.15 139.13 78.97
N GLU A 32 -4.46 138.80 80.06
CA GLU A 32 -3.56 137.64 80.14
C GLU A 32 -4.34 136.32 80.09
N THR A 33 -5.39 136.17 80.88
CA THR A 33 -6.30 135.01 80.82
C THR A 33 -7.01 134.91 79.46
N SER A 34 -7.42 136.02 78.86
CA SER A 34 -7.95 136.04 77.48
C SER A 34 -6.91 135.60 76.46
N ALA A 35 -5.63 135.98 76.63
CA ALA A 35 -4.54 135.57 75.75
C ALA A 35 -4.20 134.09 75.89
N GLU A 36 -4.19 133.55 77.12
CA GLU A 36 -4.01 132.12 77.40
C GLU A 36 -5.16 131.29 76.80
N GLN A 37 -6.41 131.72 76.96
CA GLN A 37 -7.57 131.06 76.35
C GLN A 37 -7.49 131.08 74.82
N GLN A 38 -7.03 132.19 74.21
CA GLN A 38 -6.80 132.27 72.77
C GLN A 38 -5.69 131.30 72.31
N GLN A 39 -4.59 131.17 73.07
CA GLN A 39 -3.55 130.19 72.75
C GLN A 39 -4.04 128.74 72.88
N GLN A 40 -4.83 128.43 73.89
CA GLN A 40 -5.44 127.11 74.06
C GLN A 40 -6.42 126.77 72.93
N LEU A 41 -7.25 127.73 72.51
CA LEU A 41 -8.15 127.57 71.36
C LEU A 41 -7.37 127.31 70.06
N LEU A 42 -6.25 128.01 69.84
CA LEU A 42 -5.38 127.78 68.69
C LEU A 42 -4.72 126.38 68.74
N ALA A 43 -4.29 125.92 69.92
CA ALA A 43 -3.72 124.59 70.09
C ALA A 43 -4.76 123.49 69.82
N LEU A 44 -5.98 123.64 70.34
CA LEU A 44 -7.10 122.74 70.08
C LEU A 44 -7.51 122.74 68.60
N ALA A 45 -7.50 123.90 67.93
CA ALA A 45 -7.76 123.99 66.50
C ALA A 45 -6.72 123.23 65.67
N ARG A 46 -5.43 123.37 65.99
CA ARG A 46 -4.33 122.62 65.34
C ARG A 46 -4.45 121.12 65.57
N LEU A 47 -4.78 120.69 66.78
CA LEU A 47 -4.98 119.29 67.11
C LEU A 47 -6.19 118.71 66.35
N ARG A 48 -7.28 119.47 66.24
CA ARG A 48 -8.46 119.08 65.47
C ARG A 48 -8.15 118.94 63.98
N GLU A 49 -7.36 119.85 63.41
CA GLU A 49 -6.87 119.77 62.03
C GLU A 49 -6.02 118.50 61.83
N ALA A 50 -5.05 118.26 62.73
CA ALA A 50 -4.20 117.07 62.68
C ALA A 50 -5.02 115.77 62.76
N LEU A 51 -5.96 115.70 63.71
CA LEU A 51 -6.88 114.57 63.84
C LEU A 51 -7.74 114.39 62.60
N ALA A 52 -8.24 115.46 61.98
CA ALA A 52 -8.99 115.37 60.72
C ALA A 52 -8.13 114.80 59.58
N THR A 53 -6.86 115.20 59.48
CA THR A 53 -5.92 114.65 58.49
C THR A 53 -5.58 113.17 58.74
N ASP A 54 -5.46 112.76 60.01
CA ASP A 54 -5.25 111.36 60.35
C ASP A 54 -6.50 110.52 60.06
N LEU A 55 -7.69 111.06 60.31
CA LEU A 55 -8.95 110.38 60.03
C LEU A 55 -9.12 110.12 58.53
N THR A 56 -8.80 111.10 57.68
CA THR A 56 -8.85 110.92 56.22
C THR A 56 -7.77 109.94 55.74
N ARG A 57 -6.57 109.96 56.32
CA ARG A 57 -5.51 108.99 56.02
C ARG A 57 -5.92 107.56 56.37
N VAL A 58 -6.49 107.35 57.56
CA VAL A 58 -6.96 106.03 58.02
C VAL A 58 -8.14 105.56 57.16
N GLN A 59 -9.07 106.44 56.81
CA GLN A 59 -10.17 106.12 55.89
C GLN A 59 -9.65 105.69 54.51
N GLY A 60 -8.65 106.39 53.96
CA GLY A 60 -8.00 106.00 52.71
C GLY A 60 -7.32 104.63 52.78
N ALA A 61 -6.59 104.36 53.87
CA ALA A 61 -5.95 103.06 54.08
C ALA A 61 -6.98 101.92 54.23
N LEU A 62 -8.10 102.17 54.91
CA LEU A 62 -9.19 101.20 55.06
C LEU A 62 -9.82 100.86 53.69
N LEU A 63 -10.09 101.87 52.85
CA LEU A 63 -10.60 101.65 51.50
C LEU A 63 -9.61 100.87 50.62
N ALA A 64 -8.31 101.18 50.71
CA ALA A 64 -7.27 100.44 49.99
C ALA A 64 -7.19 98.97 50.44
N LEU A 65 -7.28 98.71 51.75
CA LEU A 65 -7.29 97.36 52.29
C LEU A 65 -8.54 96.58 51.89
N GLN A 66 -9.71 97.24 51.86
CA GLN A 66 -10.96 96.64 51.38
C GLN A 66 -10.88 96.29 49.89
N ALA A 67 -10.30 97.17 49.05
CA ALA A 67 -10.06 96.88 47.64
C ALA A 67 -9.11 95.68 47.47
N GLN A 68 -8.01 95.65 48.23
CA GLN A 68 -7.06 94.53 48.19
C GLN A 68 -7.69 93.21 48.66
N GLN A 69 -8.57 93.24 49.67
CA GLN A 69 -9.32 92.05 50.08
C GLN A 69 -10.26 91.57 48.97
N ALA A 70 -10.95 92.48 48.29
CA ALA A 70 -11.82 92.13 47.16
C ALA A 70 -11.02 91.46 46.03
N ASP A 71 -9.87 92.03 45.65
CA ASP A 71 -8.99 91.48 44.62
C ASP A 71 -8.41 90.10 45.01
N LEU A 72 -8.07 89.91 46.28
CA LEU A 72 -7.63 88.60 46.77
C LEU A 72 -8.77 87.58 46.70
N THR A 73 -9.99 87.95 47.10
CA THR A 73 -11.13 87.03 47.02
C THR A 73 -11.47 86.63 45.59
N THR A 74 -11.39 87.56 44.63
CA THR A 74 -11.62 87.23 43.21
C THR A 74 -10.51 86.32 42.68
N ALA A 75 -9.24 86.59 43.00
CA ALA A 75 -8.11 85.73 42.63
C ALA A 75 -8.20 84.32 43.23
N TYR A 76 -8.66 84.18 44.47
CA TYR A 76 -8.90 82.87 45.08
C TYR A 76 -10.03 82.10 44.38
N GLN A 77 -11.10 82.79 43.99
CA GLN A 77 -12.22 82.18 43.26
C GLN A 77 -11.80 81.71 41.87
N THR A 78 -11.05 82.51 41.12
CA THR A 78 -10.54 82.11 39.79
C THR A 78 -9.58 80.93 39.91
N GLN A 79 -8.65 80.95 40.87
CA GLN A 79 -7.74 79.82 41.10
C GLN A 79 -8.50 78.55 41.51
N ALA A 80 -9.56 78.66 42.30
CA ALA A 80 -10.40 77.51 42.65
C ALA A 80 -11.12 76.93 41.44
N GLN A 81 -11.64 77.79 40.55
CA GLN A 81 -12.26 77.36 39.28
C GLN A 81 -11.26 76.67 38.36
N GLU A 82 -10.06 77.23 38.20
CA GLU A 82 -8.98 76.62 37.41
C GLU A 82 -8.54 75.25 37.95
N LYS A 83 -8.39 75.13 39.29
CA LYS A 83 -8.11 73.83 39.90
C LYS A 83 -9.23 72.83 39.66
N GLY A 84 -10.49 73.27 39.70
CA GLY A 84 -11.66 72.45 39.39
C GLY A 84 -11.64 71.94 37.95
N SER A 85 -11.39 72.81 36.97
CA SER A 85 -11.32 72.41 35.55
C SER A 85 -10.14 71.50 35.26
N LEU A 86 -8.97 71.76 35.86
CA LEU A 86 -7.81 70.88 35.76
C LEU A 86 -8.05 69.50 36.37
N SER A 87 -8.77 69.41 37.50
CA SER A 87 -9.16 68.13 38.09
C SER A 87 -10.06 67.34 37.15
N GLN A 88 -11.07 67.99 36.56
CA GLN A 88 -11.97 67.34 35.60
C GLN A 88 -11.23 66.85 34.36
N ALA A 89 -10.31 67.66 33.83
CA ALA A 89 -9.48 67.26 32.68
C ALA A 89 -8.57 66.07 33.02
N ARG A 90 -7.97 66.06 34.22
CA ARG A 90 -7.18 64.93 34.73
C ARG A 90 -8.02 63.66 34.83
N ASP A 91 -9.23 63.74 35.37
CA ASP A 91 -10.11 62.57 35.55
C ASP A 91 -10.58 62.03 34.19
N ALA A 92 -10.91 62.92 33.24
CA ALA A 92 -11.23 62.53 31.87
C ALA A 92 -10.06 61.83 31.17
N LEU A 93 -8.84 62.34 31.35
CA LEU A 93 -7.64 61.73 30.78
C LEU A 93 -7.34 60.37 31.43
N ALA A 94 -7.55 60.23 32.74
CA ALA A 94 -7.40 58.96 33.45
C ALA A 94 -8.37 57.89 32.90
N LEU A 95 -9.63 58.25 32.65
CA LEU A 95 -10.60 57.36 32.01
C LEU A 95 -10.16 56.97 30.60
N GLN A 96 -9.64 57.91 29.82
CA GLN A 96 -9.14 57.62 28.47
C GLN A 96 -7.92 56.69 28.48
N VAL A 97 -7.00 56.85 29.43
CA VAL A 97 -5.86 55.94 29.60
C VAL A 97 -6.36 54.53 29.92
N THR A 98 -7.32 54.39 30.85
CA THR A 98 -7.85 53.07 31.22
C THR A 98 -8.55 52.37 30.05
N SER A 99 -9.30 53.12 29.21
CA SER A 99 -9.95 52.54 28.03
C SER A 99 -8.94 52.10 26.98
N LEU A 100 -7.88 52.88 26.75
CA LEU A 100 -6.79 52.51 25.85
C LEU A 100 -5.97 51.32 26.37
N GLU A 101 -5.84 51.16 27.68
CA GLU A 101 -5.18 49.99 28.26
C GLU A 101 -5.98 48.71 28.04
N VAL A 102 -7.31 48.78 28.17
CA VAL A 102 -8.21 47.66 27.87
C VAL A 102 -8.15 47.28 26.40
N THR A 103 -8.25 48.24 25.47
CA THR A 103 -8.15 47.95 24.03
C THR A 103 -6.78 47.43 23.62
N ARG A 104 -5.71 47.95 24.21
CA ARG A 104 -4.35 47.41 24.02
C ARG A 104 -4.25 45.96 24.52
N GLY A 105 -4.94 45.64 25.62
CA GLY A 105 -5.05 44.28 26.13
C GLY A 105 -5.74 43.34 25.14
N SER A 106 -6.90 43.73 24.61
CA SER A 106 -7.65 42.91 23.65
C SER A 106 -6.88 42.69 22.34
N LEU A 107 -6.26 43.74 21.79
CA LEU A 107 -5.45 43.63 20.58
C LEU A 107 -4.23 42.72 20.78
N ARG A 108 -3.62 42.72 21.97
CA ARG A 108 -2.52 41.78 22.29
C ARG A 108 -3.01 40.35 22.29
N THR A 109 -4.19 40.07 22.84
CA THR A 109 -4.76 38.72 22.84
C THR A 109 -5.13 38.24 21.43
N GLU A 110 -5.67 39.13 20.59
CA GLU A 110 -5.96 38.81 19.18
C GLU A 110 -4.68 38.53 18.39
N ILE A 111 -3.63 39.33 18.57
CA ILE A 111 -2.33 39.10 17.92
C ILE A 111 -1.73 37.74 18.35
N SER A 112 -1.85 37.35 19.62
CA SER A 112 -1.39 36.02 20.04
C SER A 112 -2.21 34.90 19.41
N ALA A 113 -3.54 35.03 19.35
CA ALA A 113 -4.41 34.02 18.74
C ALA A 113 -4.11 33.86 17.24
N LEU A 114 -3.98 34.96 16.50
CA LEU A 114 -3.64 34.94 15.08
C LEU A 114 -2.26 34.32 14.81
N ARG A 115 -1.29 34.55 15.71
CA ARG A 115 0.04 33.91 15.61
C ARG A 115 -0.04 32.40 15.84
N GLU A 116 -0.86 31.95 16.77
CA GLU A 116 -1.08 30.51 17.00
C GLU A 116 -1.78 29.86 15.81
N GLU A 117 -2.81 30.49 15.25
CA GLU A 117 -3.49 30.00 14.04
C GLU A 117 -2.53 29.92 12.86
N MET A 118 -1.75 30.98 12.60
CA MET A 118 -0.76 30.98 11.52
C MET A 118 0.32 29.91 11.73
N GLY A 119 0.75 29.69 12.98
CA GLY A 119 1.64 28.58 13.32
C GLY A 119 1.02 27.20 13.06
N GLY A 120 -0.28 27.04 13.35
CA GLY A 120 -1.04 25.83 13.02
C GLY A 120 -1.13 25.58 11.51
N LEU A 121 -1.50 26.61 10.74
CA LEU A 121 -1.60 26.54 9.28
C LEU A 121 -0.24 26.21 8.63
N LEU A 122 0.86 26.80 9.09
CA LEU A 122 2.20 26.48 8.59
C LEU A 122 2.59 25.03 8.85
N ARG A 123 2.28 24.48 10.04
CA ARG A 123 2.55 23.06 10.33
C ARG A 123 1.74 22.14 9.43
N VAL A 124 0.46 22.45 9.21
CA VAL A 124 -0.39 21.69 8.29
C VAL A 124 0.17 21.75 6.87
N ALA A 125 0.48 22.94 6.36
CA ALA A 125 1.04 23.12 5.03
C ALA A 125 2.31 22.28 4.81
N VAL A 126 3.27 22.35 5.74
CA VAL A 126 4.51 21.54 5.67
C VAL A 126 4.21 20.04 5.72
N SER A 127 3.27 19.60 6.56
CA SER A 127 2.90 18.18 6.63
C SER A 127 2.24 17.68 5.34
N THR A 128 1.40 18.50 4.71
CA THR A 128 0.73 18.15 3.46
C THR A 128 1.69 18.15 2.27
N GLU A 129 2.66 19.06 2.25
CA GLU A 129 3.69 19.11 1.21
C GLU A 129 4.59 17.88 1.29
N ARG A 130 5.00 17.49 2.50
CA ARG A 130 5.76 16.25 2.72
C ARG A 130 4.97 15.01 2.29
N ALA A 131 3.69 14.91 2.65
CA ALA A 131 2.84 13.79 2.24
C ALA A 131 2.67 13.71 0.72
N LEU A 132 2.58 14.87 0.05
CA LEU A 132 2.53 14.94 -1.41
C LEU A 132 3.84 14.45 -2.05
N GLU A 133 4.99 14.84 -1.48
CA GLU A 133 6.31 14.41 -1.97
C GLU A 133 6.53 12.91 -1.77
N GLU A 134 6.16 12.37 -0.60
CA GLU A 134 6.16 10.93 -0.35
C GLU A 134 5.25 10.17 -1.34
N SER A 135 4.05 10.71 -1.62
CA SER A 135 3.15 10.12 -2.61
C SER A 135 3.71 10.15 -4.04
N LYS A 136 4.45 11.19 -4.41
CA LYS A 136 5.11 11.28 -5.73
C LYS A 136 6.20 10.23 -5.86
N LEU A 137 7.05 10.08 -4.85
CA LEU A 137 8.10 9.06 -4.83
C LEU A 137 7.54 7.64 -4.92
N VAL A 138 6.45 7.35 -4.19
CA VAL A 138 5.74 6.07 -4.30
C VAL A 138 5.16 5.87 -5.70
N GLY A 139 4.60 6.92 -6.30
CA GLY A 139 4.10 6.88 -7.68
C GLY A 139 5.20 6.56 -8.71
N GLU A 140 6.38 7.16 -8.55
CA GLU A 140 7.55 6.87 -9.40
C GLU A 140 8.04 5.43 -9.22
N ASP A 141 8.16 4.93 -7.98
CA ASP A 141 8.54 3.54 -7.70
C ASP A 141 7.53 2.53 -8.27
N LEU A 142 6.23 2.82 -8.16
CA LEU A 142 5.20 1.96 -8.76
C LEU A 142 5.27 1.97 -10.29
N SER A 143 5.57 3.12 -10.90
CA SER A 143 5.73 3.25 -12.35
C SER A 143 6.93 2.43 -12.86
N THR A 144 8.08 2.50 -12.17
CA THR A 144 9.26 1.71 -12.54
C THR A 144 9.02 0.21 -12.37
N ARG A 145 8.38 -0.21 -11.28
CA ARG A 145 7.98 -1.62 -11.07
C ARG A 145 7.00 -2.11 -12.12
N LEU A 146 6.03 -1.28 -12.50
CA LEU A 146 5.08 -1.63 -13.56
C LEU A 146 5.78 -1.80 -14.90
N ALA A 147 6.74 -0.93 -15.23
CA ALA A 147 7.53 -1.05 -16.45
C ALA A 147 8.39 -2.34 -16.44
N ALA A 148 9.03 -2.66 -15.31
CA ALA A 148 9.82 -3.88 -15.15
C ALA A 148 8.97 -5.15 -15.29
N THR A 149 7.85 -5.23 -14.58
CA THR A 149 6.93 -6.37 -14.67
C THR A 149 6.31 -6.53 -16.06
N ALA A 150 6.03 -5.42 -16.76
CA ALA A 150 5.58 -5.46 -18.15
C ALA A 150 6.65 -6.01 -19.11
N LEU A 151 7.93 -5.75 -18.84
CA LEU A 151 9.04 -6.33 -19.59
C LEU A 151 9.16 -7.83 -19.31
N ASP A 152 9.15 -8.23 -18.04
CA ASP A 152 9.23 -9.65 -17.64
C ASP A 152 8.07 -10.46 -18.23
N TYR A 153 6.86 -9.88 -18.26
CA TYR A 153 5.71 -10.52 -18.89
C TYR A 153 5.90 -10.71 -20.41
N LYS A 154 6.53 -9.77 -21.10
CA LYS A 154 6.84 -9.92 -22.53
C LYS A 154 7.88 -11.02 -22.76
N LEU A 155 8.95 -11.03 -21.98
CA LEU A 155 10.02 -12.02 -22.07
C LEU A 155 9.50 -13.43 -21.79
N THR A 156 8.77 -13.62 -20.69
CA THR A 156 8.17 -14.93 -20.35
C THR A 156 7.18 -15.40 -21.40
N LYS A 157 6.44 -14.49 -22.06
CA LYS A 157 5.55 -14.83 -23.17
C LYS A 157 6.33 -15.29 -24.40
N GLU A 158 7.46 -14.65 -24.71
CA GLU A 158 8.35 -15.05 -25.81
C GLU A 158 9.03 -16.40 -25.54
N GLU A 159 9.57 -16.61 -24.34
CA GLU A 159 10.13 -17.89 -23.89
C GLU A 159 9.12 -19.02 -23.98
N LEU A 160 7.89 -18.78 -23.53
CA LEU A 160 6.82 -19.77 -23.58
C LEU A 160 6.37 -20.07 -25.02
N ALA A 161 6.41 -19.09 -25.92
CA ALA A 161 6.16 -19.32 -27.34
C ALA A 161 7.28 -20.17 -27.98
N TYR A 162 8.54 -19.89 -27.62
CA TYR A 162 9.70 -20.67 -28.07
C TYR A 162 9.65 -22.13 -27.58
N LEU A 163 9.47 -22.36 -26.28
CA LEU A 163 9.33 -23.71 -25.71
C LEU A 163 8.16 -24.47 -26.36
N ARG A 164 7.02 -23.81 -26.60
CA ARG A 164 5.88 -24.46 -27.27
C ARG A 164 6.22 -24.88 -28.70
N ALA A 165 7.01 -24.10 -29.43
CA ALA A 165 7.45 -24.46 -30.77
C ALA A 165 8.42 -25.65 -30.71
N GLU A 166 9.39 -25.62 -29.81
CA GLU A 166 10.36 -26.71 -29.59
C GLU A 166 9.67 -28.03 -29.23
N TYR A 167 8.74 -28.02 -28.27
CA TYR A 167 7.95 -29.21 -27.92
C TYR A 167 7.07 -29.71 -29.07
N ALA A 168 6.56 -28.82 -29.92
CA ALA A 168 5.76 -29.22 -31.07
C ALA A 168 6.63 -29.92 -32.14
N GLU A 169 7.86 -29.45 -32.34
CA GLU A 169 8.84 -30.10 -33.21
C GLU A 169 9.25 -31.47 -32.67
N GLU A 170 9.62 -31.57 -31.38
CA GLU A 170 10.00 -32.84 -30.75
C GLU A 170 8.85 -33.85 -30.78
N ALA A 171 7.61 -33.43 -30.52
CA ALA A 171 6.43 -34.27 -30.64
C ALA A 171 6.21 -34.78 -32.07
N ALA A 172 6.43 -33.93 -33.08
CA ALA A 172 6.32 -34.32 -34.48
C ALA A 172 7.41 -35.32 -34.90
N GLU A 173 8.65 -35.13 -34.42
CA GLU A 173 9.75 -36.07 -34.62
C GLU A 173 9.49 -37.42 -33.96
N PHE A 174 9.00 -37.41 -32.72
CA PHE A 174 8.63 -38.62 -31.99
C PHE A 174 7.51 -39.39 -32.70
N GLU A 175 6.46 -38.71 -33.18
CA GLU A 175 5.39 -39.34 -33.96
C GLU A 175 5.91 -39.95 -35.27
N LYS A 176 6.85 -39.27 -35.95
CA LYS A 176 7.51 -39.80 -37.14
C LYS A 176 8.32 -41.07 -36.83
N GLN A 177 9.12 -41.06 -35.77
CA GLN A 177 9.90 -42.23 -35.33
C GLN A 177 8.99 -43.39 -34.95
N ARG A 178 7.93 -43.12 -34.18
CA ARG A 178 6.90 -44.12 -33.82
C ARG A 178 6.25 -44.72 -35.06
N GLY A 179 5.88 -43.89 -36.03
CA GLY A 179 5.32 -44.33 -37.30
C GLY A 179 6.26 -45.27 -38.06
N LEU A 180 7.54 -44.89 -38.19
CA LEU A 180 8.57 -45.74 -38.82
C LEU A 180 8.74 -47.07 -38.09
N LEU A 181 8.84 -47.06 -36.76
CA LEU A 181 8.99 -48.25 -35.94
C LEU A 181 7.80 -49.20 -36.09
N VAL A 182 6.57 -48.66 -36.08
CA VAL A 182 5.35 -49.43 -36.32
C VAL A 182 5.37 -50.06 -37.71
N THR A 183 5.80 -49.35 -38.74
CA THR A 183 5.90 -49.92 -40.10
C THR A 183 6.99 -50.98 -40.20
N ALA A 184 8.12 -50.80 -39.52
CA ALA A 184 9.22 -51.77 -39.50
C ALA A 184 8.79 -53.08 -38.82
N HIS A 185 8.21 -53.00 -37.62
CA HIS A 185 7.72 -54.18 -36.91
C HIS A 185 6.60 -54.90 -37.65
N LYS A 186 5.69 -54.18 -38.33
CA LYS A 186 4.68 -54.82 -39.19
C LYS A 186 5.34 -55.65 -40.29
N LYS A 187 6.34 -55.09 -40.99
CA LYS A 187 7.09 -55.83 -42.03
C LYS A 187 7.81 -57.05 -41.45
N GLU A 188 8.46 -56.92 -40.30
CA GLU A 188 9.13 -58.05 -39.64
C GLU A 188 8.14 -59.16 -39.27
N LEU A 189 6.98 -58.80 -38.71
CA LEU A 189 5.92 -59.74 -38.36
C LEU A 189 5.37 -60.44 -39.61
N ASP A 190 5.16 -59.74 -40.71
CA ASP A 190 4.67 -60.32 -41.95
C ASP A 190 5.68 -61.31 -42.55
N ILE A 191 6.97 -60.96 -42.57
CA ILE A 191 8.06 -61.88 -42.98
C ILE A 191 8.09 -63.11 -42.08
N LEU A 192 7.97 -62.94 -40.76
CA LEU A 192 8.00 -64.05 -39.82
C LEU A 192 6.80 -64.98 -40.02
N ARG A 193 5.60 -64.42 -40.27
CA ARG A 193 4.39 -65.19 -40.60
C ARG A 193 4.56 -65.98 -41.89
N GLU A 194 5.10 -65.37 -42.94
CA GLU A 194 5.39 -66.05 -44.22
C GLU A 194 6.40 -67.19 -44.05
N ARG A 195 7.49 -66.95 -43.31
CA ARG A 195 8.50 -67.98 -42.99
C ARG A 195 7.90 -69.12 -42.18
N HIS A 196 7.07 -68.81 -41.18
CA HIS A 196 6.38 -69.81 -40.38
C HIS A 196 5.45 -70.68 -41.24
N SER A 197 4.62 -70.06 -42.09
CA SER A 197 3.75 -70.79 -43.03
C SER A 197 4.54 -71.71 -43.97
N THR A 198 5.70 -71.26 -44.44
CA THR A 198 6.58 -72.05 -45.30
C THR A 198 7.16 -73.24 -44.55
N LEU A 199 7.66 -73.02 -43.32
CA LEU A 199 8.22 -74.05 -42.47
C LEU A 199 7.17 -75.11 -42.11
N GLU A 200 5.95 -74.68 -41.77
CA GLU A 200 4.81 -75.56 -41.49
C GLU A 200 4.52 -76.47 -42.69
N THR A 201 4.54 -75.92 -43.91
CA THR A 201 4.37 -76.71 -45.14
C THR A 201 5.49 -77.73 -45.34
N GLN A 202 6.75 -77.37 -45.07
CA GLN A 202 7.90 -78.28 -45.18
C GLN A 202 7.86 -79.39 -44.14
N TYR A 203 7.52 -79.06 -42.89
CA TYR A 203 7.34 -80.03 -41.82
C TYR A 203 6.27 -81.07 -42.18
N ASN A 204 5.12 -80.62 -42.67
CA ASN A 204 4.03 -81.48 -43.09
C ASN A 204 4.41 -82.43 -44.26
N ARG A 205 5.42 -82.08 -45.07
CA ARG A 205 5.95 -82.97 -46.12
C ARG A 205 6.87 -84.07 -45.58
N LEU A 206 7.66 -83.76 -44.56
CA LEU A 206 8.63 -84.70 -43.96
C LEU A 206 7.93 -85.78 -43.14
N VAL A 207 6.81 -85.45 -42.52
CA VAL A 207 6.01 -86.39 -41.74
C VAL A 207 4.98 -87.06 -42.65
N ARG A 208 5.35 -88.16 -43.32
CA ARG A 208 4.36 -89.02 -44.02
C ARG A 208 3.50 -89.79 -43.00
N PRO A 209 2.19 -89.94 -43.23
CA PRO A 209 1.33 -90.77 -42.39
C PRO A 209 1.81 -92.23 -42.35
N ALA A 210 1.64 -92.94 -41.24
CA ALA A 210 2.07 -94.34 -41.10
C ALA A 210 1.34 -95.28 -42.10
N ARG A 211 2.06 -96.28 -42.65
CA ARG A 211 1.51 -97.34 -43.50
C ARG A 211 0.44 -98.13 -42.72
N SER A 212 -0.77 -98.26 -43.27
CA SER A 212 -1.92 -98.89 -42.60
C SER A 212 -2.67 -99.84 -43.54
N THR A 213 -3.16 -100.95 -42.98
CA THR A 213 -3.97 -101.96 -43.69
C THR A 213 -5.46 -101.62 -43.73
N VAL A 214 -5.92 -100.62 -42.98
CA VAL A 214 -7.34 -100.29 -42.84
C VAL A 214 -7.92 -99.80 -44.18
N GLY A 215 -8.95 -100.50 -44.67
CA GLY A 215 -9.62 -100.19 -45.94
C GLY A 215 -8.85 -100.56 -47.21
N ARG A 216 -7.76 -101.33 -47.09
CA ARG A 216 -6.90 -101.74 -48.22
C ARG A 216 -7.18 -103.19 -48.65
N HIS A 217 -6.89 -103.50 -49.92
CA HIS A 217 -6.96 -104.85 -50.45
C HIS A 217 -5.64 -105.58 -50.15
N VAL A 218 -5.64 -106.42 -49.11
CA VAL A 218 -4.43 -107.05 -48.56
C VAL A 218 -4.13 -108.38 -49.25
N VAL A 219 -3.05 -108.43 -50.02
CA VAL A 219 -2.57 -109.62 -50.71
C VAL A 219 -1.35 -110.16 -49.98
N GLU A 220 -1.37 -111.43 -49.61
CA GLU A 220 -0.22 -112.10 -48.99
C GLU A 220 0.62 -112.82 -50.05
N VAL A 221 1.91 -112.52 -50.08
CA VAL A 221 2.90 -113.13 -50.96
C VAL A 221 3.89 -113.88 -50.09
N ARG A 222 3.89 -115.20 -50.14
CA ARG A 222 4.94 -116.01 -49.50
C ARG A 222 5.98 -116.40 -50.52
N PHE A 223 7.23 -116.36 -50.10
CA PHE A 223 8.40 -116.67 -50.93
C PHE A 223 9.36 -117.53 -50.14
N TRP A 224 9.78 -118.66 -50.72
CA TRP A 224 10.72 -119.59 -50.12
C TRP A 224 11.58 -120.25 -51.20
N LYS A 225 12.63 -120.97 -50.77
CA LYS A 225 13.52 -121.71 -51.67
C LYS A 225 13.47 -123.20 -51.34
N GLU A 226 13.29 -124.02 -52.38
CA GLU A 226 13.29 -125.48 -52.27
C GLU A 226 14.43 -126.01 -53.14
N GLY A 227 15.55 -126.39 -52.49
CA GLY A 227 16.81 -126.71 -53.19
C GLY A 227 17.40 -125.49 -53.92
N SER A 228 17.57 -125.59 -55.23
CA SER A 228 18.04 -124.48 -56.08
C SER A 228 16.90 -123.65 -56.69
N ALA A 229 15.64 -124.08 -56.54
CA ALA A 229 14.48 -123.44 -57.16
C ALA A 229 13.77 -122.48 -56.21
N ARG A 230 13.37 -121.31 -56.73
CA ARG A 230 12.54 -120.32 -56.03
C ARG A 230 11.07 -120.69 -56.15
N ARG A 231 10.33 -120.57 -55.05
CA ARG A 231 8.90 -120.90 -54.97
C ARG A 231 8.13 -119.72 -54.40
N TYR A 232 6.95 -119.50 -54.95
CA TYR A 232 6.07 -118.41 -54.56
C TYR A 232 4.68 -118.95 -54.30
N SER A 233 3.97 -118.34 -53.36
CA SER A 233 2.53 -118.54 -53.22
C SER A 233 1.84 -117.21 -52.96
N LEU A 234 0.66 -117.06 -53.54
CA LEU A 234 -0.16 -115.87 -53.38
C LEU A 234 -1.47 -116.25 -52.71
N ARG A 235 -1.91 -115.41 -51.78
CA ARG A 235 -3.20 -115.54 -51.09
C ARG A 235 -3.95 -114.22 -51.16
N GLN A 236 -5.09 -114.23 -51.83
CA GLN A 236 -5.97 -113.08 -51.91
C GLN A 236 -6.93 -113.02 -50.71
N PRO A 237 -7.53 -111.85 -50.40
CA PRO A 237 -8.58 -111.74 -49.40
C PRO A 237 -9.73 -112.71 -49.69
N GLY A 238 -10.06 -113.58 -48.73
CA GLY A 238 -11.12 -114.58 -48.86
C GLY A 238 -10.68 -115.98 -49.30
N GLU A 239 -9.41 -116.16 -49.69
CA GLU A 239 -8.87 -117.49 -49.99
C GLU A 239 -8.39 -118.20 -48.71
N ALA A 240 -8.87 -119.43 -48.51
CA ALA A 240 -8.56 -120.24 -47.33
C ALA A 240 -7.11 -120.73 -47.29
N ALA A 241 -6.47 -120.93 -48.45
CA ALA A 241 -5.09 -121.39 -48.57
C ALA A 241 -4.35 -120.60 -49.65
N ALA A 242 -3.03 -120.42 -49.46
CA ALA A 242 -2.17 -119.80 -50.46
C ALA A 242 -2.00 -120.73 -51.66
N ARG A 243 -2.12 -120.18 -52.87
CA ARG A 243 -1.96 -120.93 -54.12
C ARG A 243 -0.50 -120.86 -54.57
N PRO A 244 0.17 -122.00 -54.85
CA PRO A 244 1.52 -121.97 -55.41
C PRO A 244 1.47 -121.37 -56.81
N VAL A 245 2.35 -120.42 -57.10
CA VAL A 245 2.46 -119.72 -58.38
C VAL A 245 3.91 -119.68 -58.83
N SER A 246 4.14 -119.68 -60.14
CA SER A 246 5.44 -119.35 -60.69
C SER A 246 5.76 -117.85 -60.53
N GLU A 247 7.02 -117.47 -60.69
CA GLU A 247 7.44 -116.07 -60.61
C GLU A 247 6.70 -115.18 -61.63
N LEU A 248 6.52 -115.69 -62.85
CA LEU A 248 5.82 -114.98 -63.92
C LEU A 248 4.34 -114.77 -63.55
N GLU A 249 3.69 -115.82 -63.04
CA GLU A 249 2.28 -115.75 -62.61
C GLU A 249 2.10 -114.82 -61.41
N LEU A 250 3.04 -114.83 -60.45
CA LEU A 250 3.02 -113.90 -59.31
C LEU A 250 3.00 -112.45 -59.79
N HIS A 251 3.92 -112.07 -60.68
CA HIS A 251 4.02 -110.72 -61.20
C HIS A 251 2.83 -110.34 -62.08
N GLN A 252 2.29 -111.27 -62.86
CA GLN A 252 1.08 -111.05 -63.65
C GLN A 252 -0.13 -110.81 -62.73
N GLN A 253 -0.36 -111.66 -61.72
CA GLN A 253 -1.47 -111.52 -60.78
C GLN A 253 -1.37 -110.24 -59.95
N LEU A 254 -0.19 -109.92 -59.41
CA LEU A 254 0.04 -108.66 -58.71
C LEU A 254 -0.12 -107.45 -59.63
N GLY A 255 0.24 -107.57 -60.92
CA GLY A 255 -0.01 -106.56 -61.94
C GLY A 255 -1.50 -106.31 -62.17
N VAL A 256 -2.29 -107.38 -62.30
CA VAL A 256 -3.76 -107.29 -62.44
C VAL A 256 -4.38 -106.68 -61.18
N LEU A 257 -3.98 -107.14 -60.00
CA LEU A 257 -4.47 -106.61 -58.72
C LEU A 257 -4.09 -105.13 -58.54
N LYS A 258 -2.90 -104.72 -59.00
CA LYS A 258 -2.49 -103.32 -58.97
C LYS A 258 -3.34 -102.48 -59.90
N ALA A 259 -3.65 -102.96 -61.11
CA ALA A 259 -4.53 -102.25 -62.03
C ALA A 259 -5.97 -102.13 -61.48
N GLN A 260 -6.44 -103.15 -60.75
CA GLN A 260 -7.79 -103.18 -60.18
C GLN A 260 -7.93 -102.34 -58.91
N TYR A 261 -6.92 -102.36 -58.03
CA TYR A 261 -6.96 -101.74 -56.70
C TYR A 261 -5.98 -100.58 -56.55
N THR A 262 -5.37 -100.06 -57.63
CA THR A 262 -4.47 -98.90 -57.75
C THR A 262 -3.84 -98.41 -56.43
N ASP A 263 -4.51 -97.47 -55.74
CA ASP A 263 -4.05 -96.78 -54.53
C ASP A 263 -4.42 -97.51 -53.23
N LYS A 264 -5.04 -98.68 -53.32
CA LYS A 264 -5.55 -99.50 -52.21
C LYS A 264 -4.92 -100.88 -52.14
N LEU A 265 -4.05 -101.27 -53.08
CA LEU A 265 -3.36 -102.54 -53.03
C LEU A 265 -2.32 -102.54 -51.91
N TYR A 266 -2.50 -103.42 -50.91
CA TYR A 266 -1.51 -103.67 -49.88
C TYR A 266 -0.88 -105.04 -50.15
N THR A 267 0.44 -105.08 -50.26
CA THR A 267 1.22 -106.30 -50.41
C THR A 267 1.90 -106.66 -49.10
N LYS A 268 1.57 -107.83 -48.57
CA LYS A 268 2.18 -108.41 -47.36
C LYS A 268 3.13 -109.51 -47.81
N THR A 269 4.40 -109.18 -47.95
CA THR A 269 5.43 -110.17 -48.28
C THR A 269 5.90 -110.89 -47.01
N ILE A 270 5.92 -112.21 -47.06
CA ILE A 270 6.36 -113.08 -45.96
C ILE A 270 7.42 -114.03 -46.53
N PRO A 271 8.72 -113.66 -46.42
CA PRO A 271 9.80 -114.59 -46.74
C PRO A 271 9.82 -115.73 -45.71
N ASP A 272 10.23 -116.92 -46.14
CA ASP A 272 10.48 -118.04 -45.24
C ASP A 272 11.84 -117.91 -44.55
N ASP A 273 11.87 -118.11 -43.24
CA ASP A 273 12.99 -117.76 -42.35
C ASP A 273 14.19 -118.73 -42.48
N HIS A 274 13.98 -119.91 -43.07
CA HIS A 274 14.99 -120.97 -43.09
C HIS A 274 15.56 -121.28 -44.48
N SER A 275 14.97 -120.71 -45.55
CA SER A 275 15.34 -121.04 -46.93
C SER A 275 15.96 -119.88 -47.73
N LEU A 276 15.98 -118.66 -47.18
CA LEU A 276 16.42 -117.44 -47.89
C LEU A 276 17.49 -116.68 -47.13
N THR A 277 18.43 -116.06 -47.86
CA THR A 277 19.33 -115.08 -47.25
C THR A 277 18.59 -113.76 -46.99
N HIS A 278 19.01 -113.00 -45.97
CA HIS A 278 18.42 -111.70 -45.65
C HIS A 278 18.40 -110.74 -46.86
N GLY A 279 19.46 -110.75 -47.68
CA GLY A 279 19.55 -109.93 -48.89
C GLY A 279 18.50 -110.31 -49.95
N GLU A 280 18.27 -111.61 -50.17
CA GLU A 280 17.24 -112.09 -51.10
C GLU A 280 15.82 -111.75 -50.62
N ALA A 281 15.55 -111.95 -49.32
CA ALA A 281 14.27 -111.63 -48.70
C ALA A 281 13.95 -110.12 -48.76
N TRP A 282 14.93 -109.27 -48.44
CA TRP A 282 14.78 -107.81 -48.47
C TRP A 282 14.66 -107.27 -49.91
N SER A 283 15.47 -107.77 -50.84
CA SER A 283 15.43 -107.37 -52.24
C SER A 283 14.07 -107.71 -52.86
N PHE A 284 13.57 -108.92 -52.63
CA PHE A 284 12.26 -109.33 -53.10
C PHE A 284 11.13 -108.52 -52.46
N THR A 285 11.15 -108.35 -51.13
CA THR A 285 10.15 -107.55 -50.41
C THR A 285 10.09 -106.11 -50.91
N SER A 286 11.25 -105.47 -51.07
CA SER A 286 11.35 -104.10 -51.58
C SER A 286 10.89 -104.01 -53.05
N HIS A 287 11.22 -105.01 -53.85
CA HIS A 287 10.77 -105.09 -55.24
C HIS A 287 9.25 -105.19 -55.34
N ILE A 288 8.61 -106.05 -54.53
CA ILE A 288 7.15 -106.16 -54.49
C ILE A 288 6.51 -104.89 -53.95
N HIS A 289 7.02 -104.33 -52.84
CA HIS A 289 6.48 -103.13 -52.23
C HIS A 289 6.52 -101.92 -53.18
N ASN A 290 7.69 -101.59 -53.74
CA ASN A 290 7.81 -100.43 -54.64
C ASN A 290 6.97 -100.59 -55.91
N ARG A 291 6.83 -101.82 -56.41
CA ARG A 291 6.16 -102.07 -57.68
C ARG A 291 4.65 -102.18 -57.54
N TYR A 292 4.12 -102.65 -56.42
CA TYR A 292 2.70 -102.99 -56.28
C TYR A 292 2.00 -102.40 -55.06
N ASP A 293 2.72 -102.05 -53.99
CA ASP A 293 2.10 -101.56 -52.76
C ASP A 293 1.71 -100.09 -52.84
N TYR A 294 0.53 -99.75 -52.34
CA TYR A 294 0.00 -98.39 -52.35
C TYR A 294 0.87 -97.38 -51.62
N TYR A 295 1.52 -97.79 -50.52
CA TYR A 295 2.26 -96.88 -49.66
C TYR A 295 3.55 -96.37 -50.33
N TYR A 296 4.07 -97.15 -51.26
CA TYR A 296 5.31 -96.88 -51.99
C TYR A 296 5.06 -96.41 -53.43
N GLN A 297 3.79 -96.26 -53.84
CA GLN A 297 3.43 -95.51 -55.05
C GLN A 297 3.52 -94.01 -54.72
N ASN A 298 4.55 -93.33 -55.26
CA ASN A 298 4.56 -91.87 -55.31
C ASN A 298 3.73 -91.38 -56.49
#